data_AF-A0A176FGI0-F1
#
_entry.id   AF-A0A176FGI0-F1
#
_cell.length_a   1.000
_cell.length_b   1.000
_cell.length_c   1.000
_cell.angle_alpha   90.00
_cell.angle_beta   90.00
_cell.angle_gamma   90.00
#
_symmetry.space_group_name_H-M   'P 1'
#
loop_
_entity.id
_entity.type
_entity.pdbx_description
1 polymer ?
#
loop_
_entity_poly.entity_id
_entity_poly.type
_entity_poly.pdbx_seq_one_letter_code
_entity_poly.pdbx_strand_id
1 'polypeptide(L)'
;MARTVTVWKVHGSLDWFSDPHGGVMSLPMTSELPDGLVPLIVTPGVSKYQRTHDEPFRSAIQGADRVLSAATAFICIGYGFRDGHIHPKLMTRCRVHDVPILVAARTLTPEAKDFLKNNAGRHYLALENHDEGTMVYNRDSPDGIVVIGGKYWELPALNELIGF
;
A
#
# COMPACT_ATOMS: atom_id res chain seq x y z
N MET A 1 23.86 9.31 -10.39
CA MET A 1 23.57 8.57 -9.13
C MET A 1 22.47 7.57 -9.42
N ALA A 2 22.56 6.35 -8.87
CA ALA A 2 21.45 5.39 -8.97
C ALA A 2 20.23 5.93 -8.21
N ARG A 3 19.02 5.74 -8.75
CA ARG A 3 17.79 6.00 -8.00
C ARG A 3 17.63 4.89 -6.97
N THR A 4 17.48 5.26 -5.70
CA THR A 4 17.27 4.33 -4.59
C THR A 4 15.84 4.44 -4.08
N VAL A 5 15.23 3.30 -3.73
CA VAL A 5 13.92 3.23 -3.09
C VAL A 5 14.05 2.48 -1.77
N THR A 6 13.30 2.91 -0.76
CA THR A 6 13.19 2.22 0.53
C THR A 6 11.91 1.41 0.56
N VAL A 7 12.00 0.11 0.85
CA VAL A 7 10.86 -0.80 0.90
C VAL A 7 10.61 -1.26 2.33
N TRP A 8 9.40 -1.03 2.84
CA TRP A 8 8.96 -1.49 4.16
C TRP A 8 7.98 -2.67 4.03
N LYS A 9 8.41 -3.86 4.43
CA LYS A 9 7.58 -5.08 4.40
C LYS A 9 6.85 -5.29 5.74
N VAL A 10 5.80 -4.49 5.99
CA VAL A 10 5.10 -4.43 7.28
C VAL A 10 4.32 -5.70 7.67
N HIS A 11 4.05 -6.59 6.71
CA HIS A 11 3.42 -7.90 6.94
C HIS A 11 4.42 -9.07 6.83
N GLY A 12 5.71 -8.77 6.88
CA GLY A 12 6.75 -9.77 6.67
C GLY A 12 6.99 -10.10 5.21
N SER A 13 7.70 -11.19 4.99
CA SER A 13 8.10 -11.63 3.67
C SER A 13 8.31 -13.13 3.61
N LEU A 14 8.11 -13.71 2.43
CA LEU A 14 8.44 -15.12 2.18
C LEU A 14 9.95 -15.38 2.16
N ASP A 15 10.73 -14.31 1.98
CA ASP A 15 12.19 -14.36 1.93
C ASP A 15 12.87 -14.05 3.28
N TRP A 16 12.12 -13.91 4.37
CA TRP A 16 12.65 -13.62 5.70
C TRP A 16 12.73 -14.86 6.56
N PHE A 17 13.86 -15.02 7.26
CA PHE A 17 14.14 -16.17 8.09
C PHE A 17 14.80 -15.77 9.41
N SER A 18 14.54 -16.54 10.47
CA SER A 18 15.34 -16.52 11.69
C SER A 18 16.21 -17.77 11.79
N ASP A 19 17.47 -17.58 12.17
CA ASP A 19 18.34 -18.68 12.56
C ASP A 19 18.04 -19.20 14.00
N PRO A 20 18.61 -20.34 14.41
CA PRO A 20 18.41 -20.90 15.75
C PRO A 20 18.90 -20.01 16.92
N HIS A 21 19.72 -19.00 16.62
CA HIS A 21 20.22 -18.02 17.58
C HIS A 21 19.39 -16.72 17.61
N GLY A 22 18.32 -16.65 16.81
CA GLY A 22 17.43 -15.49 16.70
C GLY A 22 17.91 -14.40 15.74
N GLY A 23 18.95 -14.65 14.96
CA GLY A 23 19.42 -13.74 13.91
C GLY A 23 18.42 -13.68 12.75
N VAL A 24 18.06 -12.46 12.32
CA VAL A 24 17.12 -12.24 11.20
C VAL A 24 17.89 -11.99 9.91
N MET A 25 17.49 -12.67 8.84
CA MET A 25 18.10 -12.55 7.51
C MET A 25 17.08 -12.63 6.40
N SER A 26 17.48 -12.14 5.22
CA SER A 26 16.74 -12.34 3.98
C SER A 26 17.54 -13.18 3.01
N LEU A 27 16.89 -14.20 2.43
CA LEU A 27 17.49 -15.09 1.46
C LEU A 27 16.75 -14.97 0.12
N PRO A 28 17.43 -15.07 -1.04
CA PRO A 28 16.74 -15.18 -2.33
C PRO A 28 15.68 -16.29 -2.30
N MET A 29 14.64 -16.16 -3.12
CA MET A 29 13.57 -17.16 -3.17
C MET A 29 14.15 -18.54 -3.52
N THR A 30 14.12 -19.47 -2.58
CA THR A 30 14.55 -20.86 -2.74
C THR A 30 13.35 -21.76 -2.98
N SER A 31 13.56 -22.85 -3.74
CA SER A 31 12.52 -23.88 -3.94
C SER A 31 12.26 -24.71 -2.67
N GLU A 32 13.23 -24.74 -1.77
CA GLU A 32 13.19 -25.51 -0.52
C GLU A 32 13.45 -24.61 0.67
N LEU A 33 12.86 -24.97 1.82
CA LEU A 33 13.12 -24.32 3.10
C LEU A 33 14.55 -24.66 3.53
N PRO A 34 15.43 -23.67 3.75
CA PRO A 34 16.80 -23.94 4.18
C PRO A 34 16.83 -24.62 5.57
N ASP A 35 17.71 -25.60 5.72
CA ASP A 35 17.84 -26.35 6.97
C ASP A 35 18.14 -25.43 8.16
N GLY A 36 17.41 -25.65 9.27
CA GLY A 36 17.59 -24.90 10.51
C GLY A 36 17.06 -23.47 10.51
N LEU A 37 16.49 -22.99 9.40
CA LEU A 37 15.89 -21.65 9.31
C LEU A 37 14.37 -21.70 9.45
N VAL A 38 13.83 -20.76 10.22
CA VAL A 38 12.38 -20.63 10.45
C VAL A 38 11.85 -19.43 9.66
N PRO A 39 10.80 -19.59 8.81
CA PRO A 39 10.21 -18.48 8.08
C PRO A 39 9.58 -17.41 8.97
N LEU A 40 9.88 -16.15 8.67
CA LEU A 40 9.33 -14.97 9.34
C LEU A 40 8.24 -14.33 8.47
N ILE A 41 7.09 -15.01 8.41
CA ILE A 41 5.89 -14.55 7.72
C ILE A 41 4.72 -14.34 8.68
N VAL A 42 3.97 -13.26 8.47
CA VAL A 42 2.72 -13.00 9.17
C VAL A 42 1.56 -13.63 8.37
N THR A 43 1.10 -14.81 8.78
CA THR A 43 -0.04 -15.47 8.15
C THR A 43 -1.36 -14.78 8.53
N PRO A 44 -2.40 -14.84 7.66
CA PRO A 44 -3.76 -14.44 8.04
C PRO A 44 -4.27 -15.26 9.24
N GLY A 45 -4.94 -14.63 10.21
CA GLY A 45 -5.54 -15.33 11.38
C GLY A 45 -5.34 -14.62 12.72
N VAL A 46 -5.86 -15.18 13.81
CA VAL A 46 -5.87 -14.55 15.16
C VAL A 46 -4.47 -14.39 15.74
N SER A 47 -3.52 -15.29 15.40
CA SER A 47 -2.10 -15.20 15.78
C SER A 47 -1.33 -14.08 15.06
N LYS A 48 -1.98 -13.37 14.11
CA LYS A 48 -1.42 -12.22 13.39
C LYS A 48 -1.04 -11.06 14.31
N TYR A 49 -1.86 -10.81 15.34
CA TYR A 49 -1.68 -9.65 16.22
C TYR A 49 -0.52 -9.79 17.20
N GLN A 50 -0.21 -11.02 17.65
CA GLN A 50 0.93 -11.23 18.55
C GLN A 50 2.26 -11.08 17.80
N ARG A 51 2.38 -11.67 16.61
CA ARG A 51 3.65 -11.64 15.86
C ARG A 51 4.05 -10.26 15.34
N THR A 52 3.11 -9.33 15.11
CA THR A 52 3.47 -7.97 14.69
C THR A 52 4.17 -7.16 15.79
N HIS A 53 4.13 -7.61 17.04
CA HIS A 53 4.90 -7.02 18.14
C HIS A 53 6.33 -7.57 18.26
N ASP A 54 6.66 -8.63 17.51
CA ASP A 54 7.98 -9.25 17.52
C ASP A 54 8.89 -8.65 16.43
N GLU A 55 10.20 -8.81 16.58
CA GLU A 55 11.14 -8.51 15.50
C GLU A 55 11.06 -9.58 14.41
N PRO A 56 11.24 -9.21 13.12
CA PRO A 56 11.58 -7.88 12.57
C PRO A 56 10.36 -6.98 12.30
N PHE A 57 9.14 -7.46 12.57
CA PHE A 57 7.90 -6.79 12.16
C PHE A 57 7.69 -5.47 12.90
N ARG A 58 8.03 -5.41 14.20
CA ARG A 58 8.00 -4.19 15.00
C ARG A 58 8.84 -3.08 14.36
N SER A 59 10.10 -3.36 14.04
CA SER A 59 11.00 -2.39 13.41
C SER A 59 10.48 -1.96 12.03
N ALA A 60 9.95 -2.89 11.23
CA ALA A 60 9.37 -2.58 9.92
C ALA A 60 8.14 -1.65 10.03
N ILE A 61 7.24 -1.91 10.99
CA ILE A 61 6.06 -1.06 11.24
C ILE A 61 6.49 0.32 11.72
N GLN A 62 7.42 0.41 12.68
CA GLN A 62 7.92 1.71 13.16
C GLN A 62 8.59 2.52 12.04
N GLY A 63 9.34 1.86 11.15
CA GLY A 63 9.93 2.50 9.99
C GLY A 63 8.88 3.05 9.03
N ALA A 64 7.88 2.23 8.68
CA ALA A 64 6.75 2.66 7.86
C ALA A 64 5.99 3.82 8.49
N ASP A 65 5.75 3.78 9.81
CA ASP A 65 5.04 4.83 10.55
C ASP A 65 5.73 6.18 10.47
N ARG A 66 7.07 6.21 10.60
CA ARG A 66 7.85 7.44 10.45
C ARG A 66 7.70 8.02 9.04
N VAL A 67 7.79 7.17 8.01
CA VAL A 67 7.66 7.61 6.61
C VAL A 67 6.23 8.10 6.32
N LEU A 68 5.20 7.37 6.73
CA LEU A 68 3.80 7.77 6.57
C LEU A 68 3.50 9.11 7.25
N SER A 69 4.06 9.34 8.44
CA SER A 69 3.87 10.58 9.19
C SER A 69 4.52 11.79 8.51
N ALA A 70 5.65 11.59 7.83
CA ALA A 70 6.38 12.64 7.13
C ALA A 70 5.98 12.80 5.65
N ALA A 71 5.17 11.89 5.10
CA ALA A 71 4.82 11.88 3.69
C ALA A 71 4.08 13.16 3.28
N THR A 72 4.48 13.68 2.12
CA THR A 72 3.90 14.88 1.47
C THR A 72 2.90 14.52 0.38
N ALA A 73 2.83 13.25 -0.03
CA ALA A 73 1.84 12.71 -0.95
C ALA A 73 1.76 11.18 -0.78
N PHE A 74 0.64 10.59 -1.20
CA PHE A 74 0.45 9.15 -1.24
C PHE A 74 0.07 8.64 -2.63
N ILE A 75 0.57 7.44 -2.96
CA ILE A 75 0.10 6.65 -4.10
C ILE A 75 -0.26 5.26 -3.56
N CYS A 76 -1.52 4.88 -3.72
CA CYS A 76 -2.06 3.58 -3.32
C CYS A 76 -2.41 2.78 -4.57
N ILE A 77 -1.73 1.65 -4.77
CA ILE A 77 -1.95 0.78 -5.94
C ILE A 77 -2.51 -0.55 -5.44
N GLY A 78 -3.69 -0.95 -5.93
CA GLY A 78 -4.31 -2.23 -5.58
C GLY A 78 -4.62 -2.40 -4.09
N TYR A 79 -4.85 -1.29 -3.39
CA TYR A 79 -5.03 -1.27 -1.94
C TYR A 79 -6.50 -1.14 -1.54
N GLY A 80 -6.99 -2.05 -0.70
CA GLY A 80 -8.41 -2.16 -0.32
C GLY A 80 -8.80 -1.43 0.98
N PHE A 81 -7.93 -0.63 1.58
CA PHE A 81 -8.24 0.22 2.75
C PHE A 81 -8.78 -0.53 4.00
N ARG A 82 -8.36 -1.78 4.22
CA ARG A 82 -8.75 -2.61 5.38
C ARG A 82 -7.60 -2.95 6.33
N ASP A 83 -6.49 -2.20 6.28
CA ASP A 83 -5.29 -2.47 7.06
C ASP A 83 -5.24 -1.62 8.34
N GLY A 84 -5.40 -2.25 9.51
CA GLY A 84 -5.38 -1.54 10.80
C GLY A 84 -4.05 -0.89 11.17
N HIS A 85 -2.92 -1.28 10.59
CA HIS A 85 -1.61 -0.69 10.90
C HIS A 85 -1.33 0.56 10.07
N ILE A 86 -1.70 0.52 8.79
CA ILE A 86 -1.38 1.56 7.80
C ILE A 86 -2.52 2.55 7.59
N HIS A 87 -3.76 2.05 7.48
CA HIS A 87 -4.93 2.84 7.11
C HIS A 87 -5.19 4.03 8.05
N PRO A 88 -5.17 3.89 9.40
CA PRO A 88 -5.48 5.02 10.28
C PRO A 88 -4.51 6.20 10.13
N LYS A 89 -3.22 5.93 9.89
CA LYS A 89 -2.20 6.96 9.71
C LYS A 89 -2.38 7.69 8.38
N LEU A 90 -2.53 6.93 7.29
CA LEU A 90 -2.83 7.48 5.98
C LEU A 90 -4.10 8.36 6.03
N MET A 91 -5.16 7.87 6.68
CA MET A 91 -6.40 8.60 6.86
C MET A 91 -6.20 9.92 7.61
N THR A 92 -5.44 9.90 8.70
CA THR A 92 -5.12 11.11 9.46
C THR A 92 -4.37 12.12 8.60
N ARG A 93 -3.39 11.67 7.82
CA ARG A 93 -2.60 12.52 6.93
C ARG A 93 -3.45 13.17 5.83
N CYS A 94 -4.33 12.40 5.18
CA CYS A 94 -5.21 12.95 4.14
C CYS A 94 -6.27 13.89 4.74
N ARG A 95 -6.96 13.47 5.80
CA ARG A 95 -8.10 14.22 6.35
C ARG A 95 -7.70 15.48 7.12
N VAL A 96 -6.66 15.39 7.96
CA VAL A 96 -6.28 16.48 8.88
C VAL A 96 -5.27 17.42 8.23
N HIS A 97 -4.33 16.87 7.45
CA HIS A 97 -3.24 17.63 6.86
C HIS A 97 -3.41 17.89 5.36
N ASP A 98 -4.55 17.49 4.78
CA ASP A 98 -4.89 17.66 3.37
C ASP A 98 -3.80 17.13 2.41
N VAL A 99 -3.11 16.06 2.83
CA VAL A 99 -2.03 15.45 2.05
C VAL A 99 -2.62 14.82 0.79
N PRO A 100 -2.11 15.15 -0.42
CA PRO A 100 -2.65 14.62 -1.65
C PRO A 100 -2.50 13.10 -1.76
N ILE A 101 -3.52 12.45 -2.32
CA ILE A 101 -3.53 10.99 -2.51
C ILE A 101 -4.03 10.58 -3.91
N LEU A 102 -3.28 9.69 -4.55
CA LEU A 102 -3.69 8.96 -5.74
C LEU A 102 -4.04 7.51 -5.37
N VAL A 103 -5.20 7.02 -5.77
CA VAL A 103 -5.60 5.62 -5.59
C VAL A 103 -5.87 4.98 -6.95
N ALA A 104 -5.13 3.95 -7.31
CA ALA A 104 -5.34 3.21 -8.56
C ALA A 104 -5.61 1.73 -8.26
N ALA A 105 -6.73 1.21 -8.75
CA ALA A 105 -7.05 -0.20 -8.62
C ALA A 105 -7.95 -0.65 -9.77
N ARG A 106 -7.90 -1.93 -10.13
CA ARG A 106 -8.88 -2.50 -11.07
C ARG A 106 -10.31 -2.32 -10.56
N THR A 107 -10.54 -2.57 -9.28
CA THR A 107 -11.84 -2.39 -8.63
C THR A 107 -11.60 -1.76 -7.26
N LEU A 108 -12.24 -0.62 -7.01
CA LEU A 108 -12.23 0.04 -5.71
C LEU A 108 -13.22 -0.68 -4.80
N THR A 109 -12.74 -1.06 -3.62
CA THR A 109 -13.60 -1.69 -2.61
C THR A 109 -14.59 -0.66 -2.04
N PRO A 110 -15.69 -1.11 -1.41
CA PRO A 110 -16.59 -0.20 -0.68
C PRO A 110 -15.85 0.66 0.33
N GLU A 111 -14.86 0.10 1.04
CA GLU A 111 -14.05 0.85 2.02
C GLU A 111 -13.16 1.91 1.36
N ALA A 112 -12.62 1.61 0.17
CA ALA A 112 -11.86 2.60 -0.61
C ALA A 112 -12.78 3.75 -1.06
N LYS A 113 -13.99 3.45 -1.54
CA LYS A 113 -14.96 4.47 -1.95
C LYS A 113 -15.44 5.31 -0.77
N ASP A 114 -15.68 4.70 0.39
CA ASP A 114 -16.00 5.40 1.64
C ASP A 114 -14.86 6.33 2.06
N PHE A 115 -13.61 5.84 2.04
CA PHE A 115 -12.43 6.66 2.31
C PHE A 115 -12.36 7.88 1.38
N LEU A 116 -12.55 7.70 0.08
CA LEU A 116 -12.50 8.79 -0.91
C LEU A 116 -13.56 9.86 -0.63
N LYS A 117 -14.78 9.44 -0.29
CA LYS A 117 -15.90 10.35 -0.03
C LYS A 117 -15.77 11.08 1.30
N ASN A 118 -15.31 10.39 2.34
CA ASN A 118 -15.44 10.88 3.72
C ASN A 118 -14.11 11.27 4.37
N ASN A 119 -12.97 10.84 3.84
CA ASN A 119 -11.68 10.92 4.54
C ASN A 119 -10.48 11.35 3.68
N ALA A 120 -10.57 11.38 2.35
CA ALA A 120 -9.43 11.69 1.48
C ALA A 120 -9.03 13.17 1.42
N GLY A 121 -9.77 14.07 2.09
CA GLY A 121 -9.51 15.50 2.06
C GLY A 121 -9.94 16.14 0.73
N ARG A 122 -9.32 17.25 0.35
CA ARG A 122 -9.64 18.00 -0.87
C ARG A 122 -8.83 17.55 -2.08
N HIS A 123 -7.65 16.99 -1.84
CA HIS A 123 -6.68 16.64 -2.87
C HIS A 123 -6.63 15.13 -3.06
N TYR A 124 -7.57 14.59 -3.82
CA TYR A 124 -7.54 13.17 -4.17
C TYR A 124 -7.89 12.92 -5.64
N LEU A 125 -7.31 11.85 -6.17
CA LEU A 125 -7.64 11.27 -7.45
C LEU A 125 -7.75 9.76 -7.27
N ALA A 126 -8.84 9.15 -7.71
CA ALA A 126 -8.93 7.70 -7.78
C ALA A 126 -9.28 7.22 -9.18
N LEU A 127 -8.63 6.12 -9.59
CA LEU A 127 -8.71 5.54 -10.92
C LEU A 127 -9.18 4.08 -10.76
N GLU A 128 -10.33 3.78 -11.34
CA GLU A 128 -10.96 2.46 -11.35
C GLU A 128 -11.19 1.99 -12.78
N ASN A 129 -11.15 0.68 -13.03
CA ASN A 129 -11.48 0.13 -14.34
C ASN A 129 -12.91 0.47 -14.74
N HIS A 130 -13.10 0.85 -16.00
CA HIS A 130 -14.41 0.97 -16.65
C HIS A 130 -14.33 0.33 -18.04
N ASP A 131 -15.43 -0.24 -18.55
CA ASP A 131 -15.42 -0.99 -19.81
C ASP A 131 -14.94 -0.13 -20.99
N GLU A 132 -15.29 1.15 -20.98
CA GLU A 132 -14.93 2.12 -22.02
C GLU A 132 -13.66 2.93 -21.70
N GLY A 133 -12.97 2.67 -20.58
CA GLY A 133 -11.76 3.41 -20.19
C GLY A 133 -11.48 3.38 -18.68
N THR A 134 -11.49 4.55 -18.05
CA THR A 134 -11.20 4.70 -16.61
C THR A 134 -12.30 5.49 -15.93
N MET A 135 -12.85 4.94 -14.86
CA MET A 135 -13.69 5.68 -13.94
C MET A 135 -12.80 6.51 -13.01
N VAL A 136 -13.00 7.82 -13.01
CA VAL A 136 -12.19 8.79 -12.26
C VAL A 136 -13.03 9.42 -11.17
N TYR A 137 -12.53 9.34 -9.93
CA TYR A 137 -13.12 10.00 -8.77
C TYR A 137 -12.21 11.13 -8.31
N ASN A 138 -12.78 12.30 -8.06
CA ASN A 138 -12.08 13.45 -7.46
C ASN A 138 -13.09 14.32 -6.72
N ARG A 139 -12.63 15.42 -6.13
CA ARG A 139 -13.49 16.36 -5.39
C ARG A 139 -14.69 16.88 -6.19
N ASP A 140 -14.50 17.16 -7.47
CA ASP A 140 -15.54 17.72 -8.35
C ASP A 140 -16.45 16.64 -8.93
N SER A 141 -16.03 15.37 -8.87
CA SER A 141 -16.73 14.19 -9.37
C SER A 141 -16.66 13.04 -8.35
N PRO A 142 -17.28 13.21 -7.16
CA PRO A 142 -17.17 12.24 -6.07
C PRO A 142 -17.92 10.92 -6.35
N ASP A 143 -18.90 10.94 -7.26
CA ASP A 143 -19.61 9.75 -7.73
C ASP A 143 -18.98 9.12 -8.98
N GLY A 144 -17.91 9.74 -9.48
CA GLY A 144 -17.13 9.25 -10.62
C GLY A 144 -17.55 9.85 -11.95
N ILE A 145 -16.57 10.05 -12.83
CA ILE A 145 -16.76 10.37 -14.24
C ILE A 145 -15.97 9.38 -15.09
N VAL A 146 -16.52 8.99 -16.23
CA VAL A 146 -15.82 8.08 -17.14
C VAL A 146 -14.95 8.88 -18.09
N VAL A 147 -13.65 8.57 -18.09
CA VAL A 147 -12.71 9.01 -19.11
C VAL A 147 -12.59 7.91 -20.16
N ILE A 148 -13.08 8.18 -21.37
CA ILE A 148 -13.17 7.22 -22.47
C ILE A 148 -11.78 6.98 -23.09
N GLY A 149 -11.52 5.74 -23.49
CA GLY A 149 -10.36 5.31 -24.27
C GLY A 149 -9.08 5.04 -23.47
N GLY A 150 -8.86 5.75 -22.36
CA GLY A 150 -7.66 5.58 -21.54
C GLY A 150 -7.86 4.61 -20.37
N LYS A 151 -6.98 3.61 -20.22
CA LYS A 151 -6.93 2.67 -19.08
C LYS A 151 -5.96 3.13 -17.99
N TYR A 152 -6.08 4.37 -17.54
CA TYR A 152 -5.16 5.02 -16.60
C TYR A 152 -5.14 4.40 -15.19
N TRP A 153 -6.04 3.46 -14.87
CA TRP A 153 -5.91 2.64 -13.66
C TRP A 153 -4.76 1.61 -13.77
N GLU A 154 -4.30 1.30 -14.98
CA GLU A 154 -3.10 0.50 -15.25
C GLU A 154 -1.85 1.37 -15.17
N LEU A 155 -0.79 0.88 -14.51
CA LEU A 155 0.46 1.64 -14.36
C LEU A 155 1.12 2.06 -15.68
N PRO A 156 1.16 1.24 -16.74
CA PRO A 156 1.73 1.67 -18.02
C PRO A 156 1.01 2.90 -18.59
N ALA A 157 -0.32 2.86 -18.71
CA ALA A 157 -1.09 3.99 -19.22
C ALA A 157 -1.03 5.22 -18.30
N LEU A 158 -0.95 5.02 -16.98
CA LEU A 158 -0.74 6.11 -16.04
C LEU A 158 0.62 6.82 -16.25
N ASN A 159 1.66 6.06 -16.58
CA ASN A 159 2.99 6.62 -16.85
C ASN A 159 3.01 7.46 -18.13
N GLU A 160 2.23 7.08 -19.15
CA GLU A 160 2.13 7.86 -20.38
C GLU A 160 1.61 9.30 -20.12
N LEU A 161 0.71 9.46 -19.15
CA LEU A 161 0.19 10.79 -18.76
C LEU A 161 1.25 11.72 -18.17
N ILE A 162 2.32 11.17 -17.59
CA ILE A 162 3.42 11.92 -16.99
C ILE A 162 4.65 12.00 -17.92
N GLY A 163 4.53 11.53 -19.16
CA GLY A 163 5.57 11.61 -20.19
C GLY A 163 6.66 10.54 -20.07
N PHE A 164 6.33 9.35 -19.56
CA PHE A 164 7.21 8.18 -19.49
C PHE A 164 6.68 7.02 -20.35
#